data_AF-A0A7H0Y395-F1
#
_entry.id   AF-A0A7H0Y395-F1
#
_cell.length_a   1.000
_cell.length_b   1.000
_cell.length_c   1.000
_cell.angle_alpha   90.00
_cell.angle_beta   90.00
_cell.angle_gamma   90.00
#
_symmetry.space_group_name_H-M   'P 1'
#
loop_
_entity.id
_entity.type
_entity.pdbx_description
1 polymer ?
#
loop_
_entity_poly.entity_id
_entity_poly.type
_entity_poly.pdbx_seq_one_letter_code
_entity_poly.pdbx_strand_id
1 'polypeptide(L)'
;MPSFGGFIDSFAKVLYVDGTTGLDTNTGSASSPFKTISKAVASVTADKTLIYIAKEGTYTEPRLTSVLNANYEITIASITLRDKTKRVILSLANVTGGGYTMNKNNTFIGLIIQRPSAGNEARTFEYFFDGSVLNLSFRNCVWDSKPYAPTWFPIFAGNSSGATVRKLEYINCSILPIFSNTDNGVRNDFINCAIANNFTPDVGNIVTTFDADYNPTTQTTTNGVYNGDYAWGTLKYIKVILKTNDKFISTTPKKVSNETVVPKMTNNAAPSGLAFSKGALGINEAYLAFNQTDENEGYCSTNSSGGVGFLGYKFTAPKIIAKYVVRNGTLTSFKRLPRNWTFEGSNNSTNGLDGTWEVLDRQSKQTWNTPITDKVFEIDNIKSFNMYRLNWTANGGATDYTSIGELKMFELLSFPSLIEIPDSNELSFQKYGMNFDSTLNLSNRLNKRIDIQSSNVSFGAGKTFTHVIDMNRYRVNSITFNKGG
;
A
#
# COMPACT_ATOMS: atom_id res chain seq x y z
N MET A 1 -8.91 7.30 -8.43
CA MET A 1 -8.40 7.28 -7.03
C MET A 1 -7.77 5.91 -6.81
N PRO A 2 -6.50 5.78 -6.43
CA PRO A 2 -5.91 4.46 -6.21
C PRO A 2 -6.68 3.77 -5.08
N SER A 3 -7.35 2.68 -5.43
CA SER A 3 -8.23 1.92 -4.55
C SER A 3 -7.43 1.19 -3.46
N PHE A 4 -8.05 1.13 -2.28
CA PHE A 4 -7.63 0.38 -1.10
C PHE A 4 -7.82 -1.13 -1.29
N GLY A 5 -7.22 -1.71 -2.32
CA GLY A 5 -7.33 -3.15 -2.59
C GLY A 5 -6.89 -3.95 -1.37
N GLY A 6 -7.84 -4.49 -0.61
CA GLY A 6 -7.61 -5.26 0.62
C GLY A 6 -8.34 -4.75 1.87
N PHE A 7 -8.12 -3.51 2.32
CA PHE A 7 -8.68 -3.04 3.60
C PHE A 7 -10.19 -2.77 3.52
N ILE A 8 -10.62 -1.93 2.57
CA ILE A 8 -12.04 -1.62 2.39
C ILE A 8 -12.81 -2.87 1.95
N ASP A 9 -12.18 -3.69 1.12
CA ASP A 9 -12.76 -4.93 0.59
C ASP A 9 -12.96 -6.02 1.66
N SER A 10 -12.35 -5.87 2.84
CA SER A 10 -12.54 -6.79 3.97
C SER A 10 -13.86 -6.58 4.74
N PHE A 11 -14.56 -5.48 4.47
CA PHE A 11 -15.81 -5.12 5.13
C PHE A 11 -17.02 -5.54 4.30
N ALA A 12 -18.06 -6.02 4.99
CA ALA A 12 -19.30 -6.44 4.35
C ALA A 12 -20.12 -5.25 3.82
N LYS A 13 -19.96 -4.08 4.43
CA LYS A 13 -20.62 -2.83 4.04
C LYS A 13 -19.69 -1.65 4.29
N VAL A 14 -19.78 -0.63 3.44
CA VAL A 14 -19.01 0.61 3.58
C VAL A 14 -19.97 1.79 3.49
N LEU A 15 -19.94 2.67 4.50
CA LEU A 15 -20.66 3.92 4.54
C LEU A 15 -19.66 5.07 4.55
N TYR A 16 -19.85 6.05 3.67
CA TYR A 16 -18.95 7.18 3.51
C TYR A 16 -19.46 8.40 4.28
N VAL A 17 -18.54 9.10 4.94
CA VAL A 17 -18.78 10.35 5.65
C VAL A 17 -17.86 11.44 5.09
N ASP A 18 -18.44 12.58 4.73
CA ASP A 18 -17.73 13.78 4.29
C ASP A 18 -18.38 15.00 4.95
N GLY A 19 -17.68 15.62 5.89
CA GLY A 19 -18.19 16.76 6.66
C GLY A 19 -18.31 18.05 5.85
N THR A 20 -17.66 18.12 4.68
CA THR A 20 -17.66 19.29 3.80
C THR A 20 -18.80 19.23 2.79
N THR A 21 -18.95 18.10 2.09
CA THR A 21 -19.90 17.97 0.97
C THR A 21 -21.08 17.03 1.25
N GLY A 22 -21.03 16.24 2.32
CA GLY A 22 -22.07 15.29 2.68
C GLY A 22 -23.34 15.95 3.25
N LEU A 23 -24.44 15.19 3.22
CA LEU A 23 -25.73 15.54 3.82
C LEU A 23 -26.28 14.31 4.55
N ASP A 24 -26.92 14.51 5.70
CA ASP A 24 -27.47 13.38 6.47
C ASP A 24 -28.74 12.76 5.87
N THR A 25 -29.28 13.38 4.83
CA THR A 25 -30.32 12.79 3.96
C THR A 25 -29.76 11.89 2.86
N ASN A 26 -28.44 11.81 2.71
CA ASN A 26 -27.80 11.02 1.67
C ASN A 26 -27.87 9.51 1.94
N THR A 27 -27.41 8.73 0.96
CA THR A 27 -27.41 7.26 1.03
C THR A 27 -26.23 6.67 1.81
N GLY A 28 -25.17 7.45 2.03
CA GLY A 28 -23.91 6.97 2.60
C GLY A 28 -23.01 6.28 1.59
N SER A 29 -23.28 6.37 0.29
CA SER A 29 -22.40 5.86 -0.76
C SER A 29 -21.24 6.82 -1.03
N ALA A 30 -20.20 6.35 -1.74
CA ALA A 30 -19.04 7.18 -2.06
C ALA A 30 -19.38 8.47 -2.83
N SER A 31 -20.41 8.43 -3.68
CA SER A 31 -20.90 9.58 -4.44
C SER A 31 -21.99 10.39 -3.72
N SER A 32 -22.49 9.90 -2.58
CA SER A 32 -23.54 10.54 -1.79
C SER A 32 -23.28 10.23 -0.30
N PRO A 33 -22.23 10.84 0.29
CA PRO A 33 -21.80 10.54 1.65
C PRO A 33 -22.69 11.21 2.70
N PHE A 34 -22.76 10.62 3.89
CA PHE A 34 -23.36 11.28 5.06
C PHE A 34 -22.52 12.48 5.52
N LYS A 35 -23.14 13.43 6.22
CA LYS A 35 -22.43 14.59 6.78
C LYS A 35 -21.80 14.26 8.14
N THR A 36 -22.53 13.53 8.98
CA THR A 36 -22.13 13.19 10.35
C THR A 36 -21.79 11.72 10.51
N ILE A 37 -20.94 11.41 11.49
CA ILE A 37 -20.55 10.04 11.82
C ILE A 37 -21.74 9.35 12.51
N SER A 38 -22.44 10.06 13.40
CA SER A 38 -23.63 9.53 14.08
C SER A 38 -24.74 9.13 13.11
N LYS A 39 -24.96 9.90 12.03
CA LYS A 39 -25.91 9.48 10.99
C LYS A 39 -25.46 8.20 10.27
N ALA A 40 -24.17 8.06 9.97
CA ALA A 40 -23.65 6.85 9.36
C ALA A 40 -23.81 5.63 10.29
N VAL A 41 -23.49 5.77 11.58
CA VAL A 41 -23.68 4.74 12.61
C VAL A 41 -25.14 4.32 12.74
N ALA A 42 -26.07 5.29 12.73
CA ALA A 42 -27.51 5.02 12.77
C ALA A 42 -28.03 4.30 11.51
N SER A 43 -27.28 4.33 10.41
CA SER A 43 -27.65 3.72 9.12
C SER A 43 -26.98 2.35 8.89
N VAL A 44 -26.30 1.82 9.90
CA VAL A 44 -25.68 0.49 9.87
C VAL A 44 -26.75 -0.59 9.94
N THR A 45 -26.65 -1.58 9.04
CA THR A 45 -27.63 -2.67 8.91
C THR A 45 -26.97 -4.05 8.83
N ALA A 46 -25.66 -4.15 9.03
CA ALA A 46 -24.90 -5.41 8.92
C ALA A 46 -23.64 -5.36 9.80
N ASP A 47 -23.22 -6.53 10.29
CA ASP A 47 -21.91 -6.71 10.93
C ASP A 47 -20.78 -6.41 9.95
N LYS A 48 -19.58 -6.10 10.47
CA LYS A 48 -18.40 -5.74 9.68
C LYS A 48 -18.68 -4.56 8.74
N THR A 49 -19.35 -3.54 9.26
CA THR A 49 -19.56 -2.28 8.52
C THR A 49 -18.42 -1.31 8.78
N LEU A 50 -17.80 -0.81 7.71
CA LEU A 50 -16.86 0.30 7.74
C LEU A 50 -17.62 1.62 7.60
N ILE A 51 -17.37 2.56 8.51
CA ILE A 51 -17.69 3.97 8.36
C ILE A 51 -16.39 4.68 7.98
N TYR A 52 -16.31 5.07 6.71
CA TYR A 52 -15.13 5.63 6.10
C TYR A 52 -15.24 7.16 6.03
N ILE A 53 -14.42 7.85 6.81
CA ILE A 53 -14.34 9.30 6.82
C ILE A 53 -13.43 9.74 5.67
N ALA A 54 -14.05 10.20 4.59
CA ALA A 54 -13.39 10.42 3.31
C ALA A 54 -12.63 11.75 3.23
N LYS A 55 -12.91 12.69 4.13
CA LYS A 55 -12.41 14.06 4.08
C LYS A 55 -11.81 14.51 5.41
N GLU A 56 -10.66 15.18 5.35
CA GLU A 56 -10.07 15.86 6.51
C GLU A 56 -11.00 16.93 7.09
N GLY A 57 -10.89 17.18 8.39
CA GLY A 57 -11.67 18.18 9.10
C GLY A 57 -12.09 17.74 10.50
N THR A 58 -12.85 18.61 11.15
CA THR A 58 -13.41 18.37 12.47
C THR A 58 -14.85 17.87 12.35
N TYR A 59 -15.09 16.69 12.88
CA TYR A 59 -16.39 16.03 12.96
C TYR A 59 -16.86 16.11 14.41
N THR A 60 -17.75 17.08 14.66
CA THR A 60 -18.29 17.30 16.00
C THR A 60 -19.46 16.37 16.26
N GLU A 61 -19.34 15.57 17.30
CA GLU A 61 -20.35 14.61 17.72
C GLU A 61 -20.77 14.91 19.16
N PRO A 62 -22.07 14.79 19.50
CA PRO A 62 -22.55 15.17 20.83
C PRO A 62 -21.86 14.46 21.99
N ARG A 63 -21.46 13.20 21.81
CA ARG A 63 -20.84 12.30 22.79
C ARG A 63 -20.31 11.05 22.07
N LEU A 64 -19.47 10.24 22.70
CA LEU A 64 -18.99 9.01 22.07
C LEU A 64 -20.14 8.05 21.77
N THR A 65 -21.17 7.96 22.63
CA THR A 65 -22.31 7.05 22.37
C THR A 65 -23.14 7.40 21.14
N SER A 66 -23.01 8.60 20.55
CA SER A 66 -23.66 8.90 19.25
C SER A 66 -22.96 8.23 18.08
N VAL A 67 -21.72 7.78 18.27
CA VAL A 67 -20.91 7.11 17.26
C VAL A 67 -20.58 5.66 17.63
N LEU A 68 -21.35 5.07 18.57
CA LEU A 68 -21.27 3.66 18.92
C LEU A 68 -22.50 2.89 18.42
N ASN A 69 -22.31 1.61 18.16
CA ASN A 69 -23.38 0.68 17.81
C ASN A 69 -23.43 -0.51 18.78
N ALA A 70 -24.62 -0.76 19.33
CA ALA A 70 -24.86 -1.86 20.26
C ALA A 70 -25.00 -3.22 19.56
N ASN A 71 -25.49 -3.22 18.31
CA ASN A 71 -26.00 -4.40 17.62
C ASN A 71 -25.04 -4.96 16.56
N TYR A 72 -24.20 -4.09 15.98
CA TYR A 72 -23.32 -4.44 14.87
C TYR A 72 -21.85 -4.19 15.19
N GLU A 73 -20.99 -5.05 14.66
CA GLU A 73 -19.56 -4.80 14.60
C GLU A 73 -19.26 -3.67 13.59
N ILE A 74 -18.78 -2.54 14.10
CA ILE A 74 -18.46 -1.36 13.28
C ILE A 74 -16.98 -1.00 13.40
N THR A 75 -16.43 -0.50 12.29
CA THR A 75 -15.12 0.17 12.27
C THR A 75 -15.29 1.58 11.74
N ILE A 76 -14.87 2.58 12.50
CA ILE A 76 -14.82 3.98 12.06
C ILE A 76 -13.36 4.31 11.76
N ALA A 77 -13.05 4.65 10.52
CA ALA A 77 -11.68 4.89 10.09
C ALA A 77 -11.56 6.10 9.18
N SER A 78 -10.41 6.78 9.31
CA SER A 78 -9.97 7.85 8.40
C SER A 78 -8.76 7.39 7.58
N ILE A 79 -8.68 7.86 6.34
CA ILE A 79 -7.53 7.66 5.46
C ILE A 79 -6.51 8.81 5.52
N THR A 80 -6.83 9.88 6.24
CA THR A 80 -6.03 11.10 6.21
C THR A 80 -4.66 10.93 6.89
N LEU A 81 -4.42 9.75 7.49
CA LEU A 81 -3.19 9.27 8.13
C LEU A 81 -1.92 9.23 7.27
N ARG A 82 -1.98 9.57 5.98
CA ARG A 82 -0.81 9.62 5.08
C ARG A 82 -0.20 11.00 4.93
N ASP A 83 -0.94 12.04 5.31
CA ASP A 83 -0.53 13.42 5.15
C ASP A 83 -0.78 14.14 6.47
N LYS A 84 0.29 14.58 7.13
CA LYS A 84 0.21 15.26 8.44
C LYS A 84 -0.60 16.55 8.43
N THR A 85 -0.87 17.09 7.24
CA THR A 85 -1.73 18.27 7.04
C THR A 85 -3.21 17.90 6.94
N LYS A 86 -3.55 16.63 6.69
CA LYS A 86 -4.93 16.15 6.53
C LYS A 86 -5.32 15.40 7.79
N ARG A 87 -5.97 16.07 8.73
CA ARG A 87 -6.36 15.48 10.02
C ARG A 87 -7.86 15.26 10.09
N VAL A 88 -8.28 14.12 10.62
CA VAL A 88 -9.69 13.89 11.00
C VAL A 88 -9.77 13.95 12.52
N ILE A 89 -10.49 14.96 13.00
CA ILE A 89 -10.71 15.19 14.41
C ILE A 89 -12.13 14.74 14.74
N LEU A 90 -12.26 13.73 15.59
CA LEU A 90 -13.51 13.42 16.28
C LEU A 90 -13.60 14.33 17.50
N SER A 91 -14.43 15.37 17.41
CA SER A 91 -14.63 16.36 18.46
C SER A 91 -15.86 16.00 19.29
N LEU A 92 -15.64 15.52 20.51
CA LEU A 92 -16.72 15.06 21.41
C LEU A 92 -17.21 16.21 22.30
N ALA A 93 -18.44 16.69 22.05
CA ALA A 93 -18.95 17.90 22.69
C ALA A 93 -19.30 17.75 24.18
N ASN A 94 -19.74 16.57 24.62
CA ASN A 94 -20.08 16.23 26.01
C ASN A 94 -19.42 14.92 26.44
N VAL A 95 -19.44 14.65 27.76
CA VAL A 95 -18.63 13.61 28.43
C VAL A 95 -19.45 12.53 29.13
N THR A 96 -20.77 12.69 29.28
CA THR A 96 -21.58 11.82 30.17
C THR A 96 -22.57 10.94 29.40
N GLY A 97 -22.46 9.61 29.56
CA GLY A 97 -23.42 8.62 29.04
C GLY A 97 -23.39 7.29 29.79
N GLY A 98 -24.49 6.92 30.45
CA GLY A 98 -24.66 5.63 31.15
C GLY A 98 -25.63 4.68 30.42
N GLY A 99 -25.69 3.42 30.86
CA GLY A 99 -26.64 2.42 30.36
C GLY A 99 -26.43 1.91 28.94
N TYR A 100 -25.28 2.18 28.31
CA TYR A 100 -25.04 1.75 26.93
C TYR A 100 -24.43 0.34 26.87
N THR A 101 -25.12 -0.59 26.23
CA THR A 101 -24.68 -2.00 26.13
C THR A 101 -24.10 -2.30 24.75
N MET A 102 -22.77 -2.38 24.64
CA MET A 102 -22.09 -2.81 23.41
C MET A 102 -21.98 -4.33 23.34
N ASN A 103 -22.88 -4.99 22.61
CA ASN A 103 -22.78 -6.43 22.42
C ASN A 103 -21.65 -6.81 21.45
N LYS A 104 -21.33 -5.93 20.51
CA LYS A 104 -20.33 -6.11 19.45
C LYS A 104 -19.19 -5.10 19.57
N ASN A 105 -18.06 -5.43 18.95
CA ASN A 105 -16.86 -4.60 18.99
C ASN A 105 -17.03 -3.34 18.12
N ASN A 106 -16.69 -2.19 18.69
CA ASN A 106 -16.63 -0.91 17.98
C ASN A 106 -15.16 -0.48 17.88
N THR A 107 -14.64 -0.38 16.67
CA THR A 107 -13.21 -0.09 16.43
C THR A 107 -13.03 1.31 15.82
N PHE A 108 -12.10 2.07 16.36
CA PHE A 108 -11.69 3.38 15.84
C PHE A 108 -10.27 3.30 15.32
N ILE A 109 -10.04 3.81 14.10
CA ILE A 109 -8.73 3.74 13.46
C ILE A 109 -8.32 5.11 12.94
N GLY A 110 -7.23 5.63 13.49
CA GLY A 110 -6.54 6.80 12.95
C GLY A 110 -7.33 8.10 13.02
N LEU A 111 -7.88 8.38 14.19
CA LEU A 111 -8.59 9.62 14.49
C LEU A 111 -7.83 10.40 15.56
N ILE A 112 -7.93 11.72 15.52
CA ILE A 112 -7.66 12.55 16.69
C ILE A 112 -8.95 12.64 17.47
N ILE A 113 -8.93 12.19 18.71
CA ILE A 113 -10.02 12.42 19.66
C ILE A 113 -9.69 13.70 20.42
N GLN A 114 -10.59 14.68 20.28
CA GLN A 114 -10.54 15.97 20.96
C GLN A 114 -11.86 16.23 21.67
N ARG A 115 -11.82 17.16 22.60
CA ARG A 115 -13.02 17.75 23.19
C ARG A 115 -13.00 19.26 22.99
N PRO A 116 -14.09 19.87 22.51
CA PRO A 116 -14.14 21.30 22.19
C PRO A 116 -14.35 22.17 23.43
N SER A 117 -14.70 21.59 24.58
CA SER A 117 -14.93 22.33 25.83
C SER A 117 -14.65 21.48 27.08
N ALA A 118 -14.58 22.14 28.24
CA ALA A 118 -14.44 21.51 29.56
C ALA A 118 -15.63 20.63 29.98
N GLY A 119 -16.77 20.74 29.28
CA GLY A 119 -18.00 19.97 29.55
C GLY A 119 -18.45 20.04 31.02
N ASN A 120 -19.41 19.18 31.38
CA ASN A 120 -19.84 19.04 32.78
C ASN A 120 -18.88 18.19 33.62
N GLU A 121 -18.08 17.35 32.95
CA GLU A 121 -17.12 16.44 33.58
C GLU A 121 -15.74 16.63 32.94
N ALA A 122 -14.95 17.49 33.58
CA ALA A 122 -13.61 17.90 33.17
C ALA A 122 -12.56 16.77 33.20
N ARG A 123 -12.92 15.61 33.77
CA ARG A 123 -11.96 14.57 34.16
C ARG A 123 -11.56 13.66 33.01
N THR A 124 -12.45 13.28 32.10
CA THR A 124 -12.19 12.27 31.04
C THR A 124 -12.71 12.76 29.67
N PHE A 125 -12.51 12.00 28.58
CA PHE A 125 -13.22 12.27 27.32
C PHE A 125 -14.61 11.66 27.31
N GLU A 126 -14.82 10.49 27.93
CA GLU A 126 -16.13 9.85 28.04
C GLU A 126 -16.27 9.07 29.35
N TYR A 127 -17.47 9.12 29.93
CA TYR A 127 -17.80 8.54 31.22
C TYR A 127 -18.95 7.53 31.09
N PHE A 128 -18.67 6.24 31.32
CA PHE A 128 -19.63 5.14 31.28
C PHE A 128 -20.01 4.65 32.69
N PHE A 129 -21.31 4.54 32.96
CA PHE A 129 -21.89 4.10 34.25
C PHE A 129 -23.19 3.28 34.04
N ASP A 130 -23.93 2.94 35.11
CA ASP A 130 -25.26 2.30 35.10
C ASP A 130 -25.37 1.04 34.23
N GLY A 131 -24.55 0.01 34.50
CA GLY A 131 -24.68 -1.28 33.80
C GLY A 131 -24.25 -1.24 32.33
N SER A 132 -23.54 -0.19 31.90
CA SER A 132 -22.94 -0.14 30.56
C SER A 132 -22.04 -1.34 30.30
N VAL A 133 -21.95 -1.79 29.05
CA VAL A 133 -21.03 -2.85 28.61
C VAL A 133 -20.12 -2.28 27.54
N LEU A 134 -18.81 -2.29 27.80
CA LEU A 134 -17.79 -1.71 26.91
C LEU A 134 -17.14 -2.78 26.06
N ASN A 135 -17.14 -2.57 24.74
CA ASN A 135 -16.44 -3.39 23.76
C ASN A 135 -15.81 -2.47 22.69
N LEU A 136 -14.69 -1.85 23.07
CA LEU A 136 -14.05 -0.76 22.34
C LEU A 136 -12.59 -1.10 22.01
N SER A 137 -12.17 -0.70 20.81
CA SER A 137 -10.78 -0.81 20.35
C SER A 137 -10.37 0.48 19.66
N PHE A 138 -9.33 1.14 20.16
CA PHE A 138 -8.73 2.31 19.54
C PHE A 138 -7.38 1.94 18.96
N ARG A 139 -7.16 2.23 17.67
CA ARG A 139 -5.95 1.80 16.95
C ARG A 139 -5.36 2.98 16.20
N ASN A 140 -4.09 3.28 16.45
CA ASN A 140 -3.40 4.40 15.83
C ASN A 140 -4.11 5.75 16.06
N CYS A 141 -4.84 5.88 17.17
CA CYS A 141 -5.56 7.10 17.52
C CYS A 141 -4.67 8.04 18.34
N VAL A 142 -4.89 9.34 18.17
CA VAL A 142 -4.32 10.38 19.02
C VAL A 142 -5.40 10.85 19.98
N TRP A 143 -5.14 10.79 21.27
CA TRP A 143 -5.96 11.44 22.29
C TRP A 143 -5.27 12.75 22.64
N ASP A 144 -5.82 13.85 22.17
CA ASP A 144 -5.17 15.16 22.19
C ASP A 144 -5.59 15.96 23.44
N SER A 145 -4.64 16.69 24.03
CA SER A 145 -4.88 17.56 25.19
C SER A 145 -5.43 18.94 24.83
N LYS A 146 -5.62 19.24 23.53
CA LYS A 146 -6.13 20.52 23.03
C LYS A 146 -7.47 20.34 22.28
N PRO A 147 -8.37 21.34 22.30
CA PRO A 147 -8.27 22.62 23.02
C PRO A 147 -8.44 22.49 24.54
N TYR A 148 -8.92 21.33 25.04
CA TYR A 148 -9.12 21.10 26.47
C TYR A 148 -8.56 19.74 26.90
N ALA A 149 -7.77 19.74 27.97
CA ALA A 149 -7.07 18.55 28.48
C ALA A 149 -7.85 17.92 29.65
N PRO A 150 -8.26 16.64 29.55
CA PRO A 150 -8.78 15.90 30.69
C PRO A 150 -7.67 15.57 31.70
N THR A 151 -8.05 15.40 32.97
CA THR A 151 -7.12 15.13 34.07
C THR A 151 -7.08 13.66 34.51
N TRP A 152 -7.97 12.81 33.97
CA TRP A 152 -8.12 11.37 34.20
C TRP A 152 -8.13 10.62 32.86
N PHE A 153 -8.00 9.28 32.92
CA PHE A 153 -7.87 8.37 31.77
C PHE A 153 -8.85 8.65 30.61
N PRO A 154 -8.51 8.27 29.36
CA PRO A 154 -9.29 8.62 28.17
C PRO A 154 -10.77 8.25 28.26
N ILE A 155 -11.08 7.07 28.79
CA ILE A 155 -12.43 6.61 29.09
C ILE A 155 -12.49 6.21 30.56
N PHE A 156 -13.49 6.71 31.27
CA PHE A 156 -13.79 6.31 32.64
C PHE A 156 -15.00 5.37 32.71
N ALA A 157 -14.92 4.35 33.57
CA ALA A 157 -15.92 3.30 33.72
C ALA A 157 -16.05 2.86 35.20
N GLY A 158 -16.67 3.67 36.08
CA GLY A 158 -16.71 3.38 37.53
C GLY A 158 -17.82 4.03 38.41
N ASN A 159 -18.05 3.37 39.57
CA ASN A 159 -18.95 3.56 40.75
C ASN A 159 -20.45 3.08 40.74
N SER A 160 -20.89 2.68 41.95
CA SER A 160 -22.14 2.13 42.56
C SER A 160 -22.91 1.02 41.84
N SER A 161 -22.78 0.88 40.53
CA SER A 161 -23.21 -0.32 39.79
C SER A 161 -22.21 -0.78 38.72
N GLY A 162 -21.19 0.05 38.43
CA GLY A 162 -20.07 -0.28 37.54
C GLY A 162 -20.45 -0.50 36.08
N ALA A 163 -19.55 -0.19 35.16
CA ALA A 163 -19.68 -0.67 33.78
C ALA A 163 -18.90 -1.98 33.63
N THR A 164 -19.42 -2.91 32.82
CA THR A 164 -18.74 -4.15 32.48
C THR A 164 -17.81 -3.91 31.30
N VAL A 165 -16.50 -4.01 31.51
CA VAL A 165 -15.52 -3.92 30.42
C VAL A 165 -15.29 -5.32 29.84
N ARG A 166 -15.88 -5.61 28.67
CA ARG A 166 -15.54 -6.81 27.88
C ARG A 166 -14.22 -6.60 27.14
N LYS A 167 -14.05 -5.39 26.59
CA LYS A 167 -12.85 -4.98 25.86
C LYS A 167 -12.72 -3.46 25.89
N LEU A 168 -11.54 -2.98 26.26
CA LEU A 168 -11.16 -1.58 26.17
C LEU A 168 -9.64 -1.52 25.94
N GLU A 169 -9.25 -1.54 24.67
CA GLU A 169 -7.83 -1.56 24.27
C GLU A 169 -7.44 -0.29 23.49
N TYR A 170 -6.21 0.13 23.71
CA TYR A 170 -5.55 1.21 22.98
C TYR A 170 -4.29 0.63 22.38
N ILE A 171 -4.20 0.59 21.05
CA ILE A 171 -3.10 -0.04 20.33
C ILE A 171 -2.41 1.02 19.47
N ASN A 172 -1.11 1.21 19.68
CA ASN A 172 -0.29 2.20 18.96
C ASN A 172 -0.87 3.63 19.06
N CYS A 173 -1.45 4.00 20.21
CA CYS A 173 -2.05 5.31 20.41
C CYS A 173 -1.05 6.31 21.02
N SER A 174 -1.19 7.59 20.66
CA SER A 174 -0.57 8.72 21.37
C SER A 174 -1.56 9.29 22.38
N ILE A 175 -1.20 9.26 23.66
CA ILE A 175 -2.03 9.76 24.77
C ILE A 175 -1.36 11.00 25.36
N LEU A 176 -1.79 12.18 24.91
CA LEU A 176 -1.19 13.46 25.29
C LEU A 176 -1.63 14.01 26.67
N PRO A 177 -2.86 13.77 27.17
CA PRO A 177 -3.24 14.26 28.49
C PRO A 177 -2.40 13.63 29.60
N ILE A 178 -2.15 14.42 30.65
CA ILE A 178 -1.45 13.99 31.86
C ILE A 178 -2.50 13.63 32.91
N PHE A 179 -2.42 12.44 33.48
CA PHE A 179 -3.44 11.91 34.39
C PHE A 179 -3.00 11.93 35.85
N SER A 180 -3.90 12.33 36.76
CA SER A 180 -3.66 12.26 38.21
C SER A 180 -3.66 10.81 38.71
N ASN A 181 -2.66 10.47 39.53
CA ASN A 181 -2.05 9.14 39.69
C ASN A 181 -2.86 8.06 40.45
N THR A 182 -4.19 8.02 40.39
CA THR A 182 -4.96 6.96 41.07
C THR A 182 -6.01 6.34 40.16
N ASP A 183 -5.66 5.15 39.66
CA ASP A 183 -6.56 4.19 39.04
C ASP A 183 -7.59 3.71 40.07
N ASN A 184 -8.75 4.36 40.09
CA ASN A 184 -9.90 3.90 40.85
C ASN A 184 -10.88 3.11 39.95
N GLY A 185 -10.35 2.22 39.10
CA GLY A 185 -11.07 0.98 38.77
C GLY A 185 -11.39 0.70 37.31
N VAL A 186 -10.49 0.95 36.35
CA VAL A 186 -10.72 0.50 34.95
C VAL A 186 -9.48 -0.15 34.36
N ARG A 187 -9.57 -1.43 33.99
CA ARG A 187 -8.55 -2.08 33.14
C ARG A 187 -8.55 -1.43 31.75
N ASN A 188 -7.60 -0.54 31.51
CA ASN A 188 -7.27 -0.02 30.19
C ASN A 188 -6.06 -0.80 29.67
N ASP A 189 -6.22 -1.53 28.56
CA ASP A 189 -5.11 -2.26 27.96
C ASP A 189 -4.38 -1.33 26.97
N PHE A 190 -3.31 -0.69 27.42
CA PHE A 190 -2.41 0.07 26.55
C PHE A 190 -1.36 -0.87 25.95
N ILE A 191 -1.32 -0.95 24.62
CA ILE A 191 -0.42 -1.84 23.89
C ILE A 191 0.37 -1.01 22.88
N ASN A 192 1.70 -0.95 23.06
CA ASN A 192 2.62 -0.18 22.22
C ASN A 192 2.25 1.30 22.09
N CYS A 193 1.68 1.90 23.14
CA CYS A 193 1.27 3.30 23.18
C CYS A 193 2.39 4.22 23.65
N ALA A 194 2.26 5.50 23.30
CA ALA A 194 3.05 6.60 23.85
C ALA A 194 2.17 7.42 24.79
N ILE A 195 2.66 7.75 25.99
CA ILE A 195 1.85 8.36 27.04
C ILE A 195 2.60 9.53 27.68
N ALA A 196 1.93 10.66 27.90
CA ALA A 196 2.51 11.87 28.51
C ALA A 196 2.71 11.79 30.04
N ASN A 197 2.37 10.67 30.68
CA ASN A 197 2.23 10.57 32.13
C ASN A 197 3.48 10.00 32.84
N ASN A 198 3.77 10.43 34.07
CA ASN A 198 4.78 9.84 34.97
C ASN A 198 4.32 8.49 35.58
N PHE A 199 3.53 7.71 34.84
CA PHE A 199 3.06 6.40 35.28
C PHE A 199 4.13 5.33 35.01
N THR A 200 4.09 4.20 35.71
CA THR A 200 4.83 2.99 35.32
C THR A 200 3.97 2.22 34.33
N PRO A 201 4.13 2.41 33.01
CA PRO A 201 3.29 1.73 32.05
C PRO A 201 3.42 0.21 32.17
N ASP A 202 2.37 -0.51 31.75
CA ASP A 202 2.51 -1.93 31.43
C ASP A 202 3.68 -2.14 30.47
N VAL A 203 4.37 -3.28 30.63
CA VAL A 203 5.53 -3.67 29.82
C VAL A 203 5.21 -3.48 28.34
N GLY A 204 6.00 -2.63 27.65
CA GLY A 204 5.87 -2.38 26.22
C GLY A 204 5.36 -0.99 25.81
N ASN A 205 4.83 -0.15 26.71
CA ASN A 205 4.48 1.24 26.36
C ASN A 205 5.60 2.24 26.72
N ILE A 206 5.62 3.39 26.06
CA ILE A 206 6.61 4.46 26.34
C ILE A 206 5.97 5.62 27.11
N VAL A 207 6.74 6.18 28.04
CA VAL A 207 6.46 7.52 28.60
C VAL A 207 7.30 8.54 27.85
N THR A 208 6.65 9.62 27.39
CA THR A 208 7.28 10.62 26.52
C THR A 208 6.62 11.99 26.56
N THR A 209 7.33 13.03 26.13
CA THR A 209 6.71 14.27 25.64
C THR A 209 6.35 14.16 24.15
N PHE A 210 5.46 15.02 23.67
CA PHE A 210 5.01 15.05 22.27
C PHE A 210 5.37 16.37 21.57
N ASP A 211 5.66 16.33 20.27
CA ASP A 211 5.74 17.53 19.41
C ASP A 211 4.34 17.98 18.93
N ALA A 212 4.29 19.01 18.08
CA ALA A 212 3.06 19.54 17.49
C ALA A 212 2.39 18.59 16.46
N ASP A 213 3.11 17.56 16.02
CA ASP A 213 2.66 16.53 15.10
C ASP A 213 2.32 15.21 15.85
N TYR A 214 2.26 15.25 17.20
CA TYR A 214 1.95 14.14 18.10
C TYR A 214 2.99 13.01 18.12
N ASN A 215 4.22 13.30 17.69
CA ASN A 215 5.32 12.33 17.75
C ASN A 215 5.98 12.35 19.13
N PRO A 216 6.34 11.19 19.69
CA PRO A 216 7.21 11.09 20.86
C PRO A 216 8.54 11.83 20.63
N THR A 217 8.95 12.69 21.56
CA THR A 217 10.19 13.45 21.46
C THR A 217 11.23 13.08 22.53
N THR A 218 10.82 12.45 23.63
CA THR A 218 11.72 12.09 24.75
C THR A 218 11.32 10.75 25.34
N GLN A 219 12.11 9.69 25.13
CA GLN A 219 11.80 8.40 25.74
C GLN A 219 12.38 8.33 27.16
N THR A 220 11.53 8.26 28.18
CA THR A 220 11.97 8.17 29.59
C THR A 220 11.95 6.75 30.15
N THR A 221 11.35 5.79 29.44
CA THR A 221 11.29 4.37 29.82
C THR A 221 12.29 3.52 29.06
N THR A 222 13.03 2.65 29.75
CA THR A 222 14.09 1.79 29.17
C THR A 222 13.58 0.65 28.28
N ASN A 223 12.35 0.15 28.49
CA ASN A 223 11.85 -1.10 27.88
C ASN A 223 10.53 -0.95 27.08
N GLY A 224 10.10 0.28 26.77
CA GLY A 224 8.87 0.52 26.01
C GLY A 224 9.13 0.54 24.50
N VAL A 225 8.20 0.02 23.70
CA VAL A 225 8.24 0.08 22.23
C VAL A 225 6.99 0.80 21.74
N TYR A 226 7.17 2.00 21.20
CA TYR A 226 6.12 2.66 20.45
C TYR A 226 6.33 2.36 18.97
N ASN A 227 5.45 1.53 18.42
CA ASN A 227 5.42 1.26 16.98
C ASN A 227 4.42 2.18 16.27
N GLY A 228 3.93 3.22 16.96
CA GLY A 228 2.97 4.17 16.45
C GLY A 228 3.60 5.25 15.55
N ASP A 229 4.34 4.88 14.50
CA ASP A 229 4.66 5.72 13.33
C ASP A 229 3.40 6.24 12.57
N TYR A 230 2.23 6.09 13.18
CA TYR A 230 0.90 6.11 12.59
C TYR A 230 0.07 7.31 13.07
N ALA A 231 0.59 8.18 13.95
CA ALA A 231 -0.11 9.41 14.30
C ALA A 231 -0.33 10.30 13.07
N TRP A 232 0.66 10.47 12.18
CA TRP A 232 0.48 11.13 10.88
C TRP A 232 1.56 10.75 9.86
N GLY A 233 1.57 9.51 9.36
CA GLY A 233 2.50 9.20 8.27
C GLY A 233 2.42 7.83 7.64
N THR A 234 2.18 6.75 8.38
CA THR A 234 2.37 5.42 7.79
C THR A 234 1.47 4.32 8.34
N LEU A 235 0.17 4.29 8.01
CA LEU A 235 -0.51 2.99 7.78
C LEU A 235 0.13 2.31 6.58
N LYS A 236 1.32 1.75 6.79
CA LYS A 236 2.02 0.89 5.87
C LYS A 236 2.36 -0.38 6.62
N TYR A 237 1.29 -1.18 6.70
CA TYR A 237 1.26 -2.64 6.67
C TYR A 237 1.40 -3.34 8.03
N ILE A 238 0.46 -4.25 8.33
CA ILE A 238 0.78 -5.39 9.20
C ILE A 238 1.97 -6.04 8.52
N LYS A 239 3.15 -5.99 9.14
CA LYS A 239 4.29 -6.70 8.57
C LYS A 239 4.25 -8.15 9.01
N VAL A 240 4.74 -9.05 8.18
CA VAL A 240 4.83 -10.47 8.49
C VAL A 240 6.23 -10.93 8.13
N ILE A 241 6.81 -11.68 9.04
CA ILE A 241 8.02 -12.46 8.84
C ILE A 241 7.61 -13.91 9.12
N LEU A 242 8.01 -14.83 8.25
CA LEU A 242 7.77 -16.25 8.46
C LEU A 242 8.96 -16.81 9.22
N LYS A 243 8.71 -17.80 10.08
CA LYS A 243 9.77 -18.55 10.75
C LYS A 243 9.94 -19.90 10.07
N THR A 244 11.17 -20.25 9.70
CA THR A 244 11.53 -21.57 9.18
C THR A 244 12.77 -22.07 9.90
N ASN A 245 12.67 -23.19 10.62
CA ASN A 245 13.76 -23.72 11.44
C ASN A 245 14.39 -22.62 12.34
N ASP A 246 15.64 -22.26 12.06
CA ASP A 246 16.47 -21.31 12.81
C ASP A 246 16.52 -19.90 12.20
N LYS A 247 15.80 -19.67 11.08
CA LYS A 247 15.82 -18.39 10.38
C LYS A 247 14.44 -17.76 10.26
N PHE A 248 14.48 -16.43 10.18
CA PHE A 248 13.34 -15.61 9.84
C PHE A 248 13.42 -15.25 8.36
N ILE A 249 12.31 -15.38 7.65
CA ILE A 249 12.24 -15.10 6.22
C ILE A 249 11.17 -14.08 5.89
N SER A 250 11.46 -13.28 4.89
CA SER A 250 10.56 -12.33 4.28
C SER A 250 10.70 -12.38 2.76
N THR A 251 9.74 -11.83 2.04
CA THR A 251 9.81 -11.67 0.60
C THR A 251 9.51 -10.25 0.18
N THR A 252 10.16 -9.79 -0.89
CA THR A 252 9.76 -8.56 -1.58
C THR A 252 8.98 -8.95 -2.83
N PRO A 253 7.83 -8.29 -3.13
CA PRO A 253 7.09 -8.61 -4.33
C PRO A 253 7.82 -8.18 -5.61
N LYS A 254 7.48 -8.84 -6.72
CA LYS A 254 7.80 -8.37 -8.08
C LYS A 254 7.10 -7.02 -8.26
N LYS A 255 7.84 -5.97 -8.57
CA LYS A 255 7.27 -4.66 -8.92
C LYS A 255 7.59 -4.33 -10.37
N VAL A 256 6.56 -4.13 -11.16
CA VAL A 256 6.66 -3.70 -12.57
C VAL A 256 6.21 -2.25 -12.66
N SER A 257 6.76 -1.48 -13.60
CA SER A 257 6.30 -0.12 -13.85
C SER A 257 4.82 -0.10 -14.26
N ASN A 258 4.13 0.99 -13.89
CA ASN A 258 2.75 1.23 -14.32
C ASN A 258 2.69 1.88 -15.71
N GLU A 259 3.78 2.48 -16.16
CA GLU A 259 3.92 3.14 -17.45
C GLU A 259 4.95 2.41 -18.32
N THR A 260 4.80 2.58 -19.64
CA THR A 260 5.78 2.08 -20.60
C THR A 260 7.12 2.80 -20.40
N VAL A 261 8.22 2.06 -20.47
CA VAL A 261 9.59 2.62 -20.42
C VAL A 261 10.04 3.17 -21.78
N VAL A 262 9.29 2.86 -22.86
CA VAL A 262 9.51 3.46 -24.17
C VAL A 262 8.96 4.90 -24.14
N PRO A 263 9.78 5.93 -24.40
CA PRO A 263 9.30 7.31 -24.43
C PRO A 263 8.29 7.52 -25.56
N LYS A 264 7.47 8.56 -25.45
CA LYS A 264 6.55 8.96 -26.53
C LYS A 264 7.35 9.37 -27.77
N MET A 265 7.41 8.49 -28.76
CA MET A 265 8.24 8.69 -29.95
C MET A 265 7.59 9.69 -30.93
N THR A 266 8.42 10.50 -31.58
CA THR A 266 7.98 11.42 -32.65
C THR A 266 8.57 11.07 -34.02
N ASN A 267 9.64 10.26 -34.03
CA ASN A 267 10.19 9.56 -35.18
C ASN A 267 10.94 8.33 -34.66
N ASN A 268 11.60 7.56 -35.53
CA ASN A 268 12.29 6.33 -35.11
C ASN A 268 13.41 6.53 -34.07
N ALA A 269 14.03 7.70 -33.95
CA ALA A 269 15.17 7.94 -33.06
C ALA A 269 14.93 9.01 -31.96
N ALA A 270 13.80 9.72 -31.99
CA ALA A 270 13.48 10.80 -31.06
C ALA A 270 12.26 10.47 -30.19
N PRO A 271 12.28 10.83 -28.89
CA PRO A 271 13.27 11.68 -28.22
C PRO A 271 14.52 10.96 -27.70
N SER A 272 14.51 9.62 -27.66
CA SER A 272 15.65 8.80 -27.25
C SER A 272 15.47 7.39 -27.82
N GLY A 273 16.52 6.57 -27.79
CA GLY A 273 16.48 5.19 -28.28
C GLY A 273 16.27 5.08 -29.79
N LEU A 274 15.87 3.89 -30.25
CA LEU A 274 15.58 3.63 -31.66
C LEU A 274 14.44 2.62 -31.80
N ALA A 275 13.31 3.05 -32.37
CA ALA A 275 12.27 2.17 -32.89
C ALA A 275 12.75 1.55 -34.22
N PHE A 276 12.59 0.24 -34.37
CA PHE A 276 13.05 -0.50 -35.54
C PHE A 276 12.06 -1.60 -35.93
N SER A 277 12.09 -2.04 -37.19
CA SER A 277 11.19 -3.08 -37.68
C SER A 277 11.77 -3.79 -38.91
N LYS A 278 11.14 -4.91 -39.31
CA LYS A 278 11.45 -5.63 -40.55
C LYS A 278 10.82 -4.94 -41.76
N GLY A 279 11.15 -3.66 -41.95
CA GLY A 279 10.54 -2.80 -42.96
C GLY A 279 9.18 -2.24 -42.54
N ALA A 280 8.75 -1.17 -43.23
CA ALA A 280 7.49 -0.48 -42.99
C ALA A 280 6.75 -0.21 -44.31
N LEU A 281 5.44 0.03 -44.23
CA LEU A 281 4.61 0.46 -45.35
C LEU A 281 4.51 1.99 -45.40
N GLY A 282 5.22 2.62 -46.33
CA GLY A 282 5.15 4.06 -46.54
C GLY A 282 5.47 4.85 -45.27
N ILE A 283 4.53 5.68 -44.83
CA ILE A 283 4.67 6.54 -43.64
C ILE A 283 4.40 5.80 -42.31
N ASN A 284 3.93 4.55 -42.35
CA ASN A 284 3.57 3.78 -41.15
C ASN A 284 4.79 3.16 -40.47
N GLU A 285 5.76 4.00 -40.12
CA GLU A 285 7.05 3.61 -39.57
C GLU A 285 6.96 3.04 -38.15
N ALA A 286 8.06 2.43 -37.70
CA ALA A 286 8.13 1.71 -36.43
C ALA A 286 7.73 2.59 -35.22
N TYR A 287 8.10 3.86 -35.23
CA TYR A 287 7.82 4.79 -34.12
C TYR A 287 6.34 4.98 -33.84
N LEU A 288 5.45 4.77 -34.81
CA LEU A 288 4.01 4.95 -34.62
C LEU A 288 3.43 3.94 -33.64
N ALA A 289 4.04 2.76 -33.48
CA ALA A 289 3.65 1.83 -32.41
C ALA A 289 4.15 2.23 -31.02
N PHE A 290 4.89 3.34 -30.91
CA PHE A 290 5.49 3.85 -29.68
C PHE A 290 5.19 5.34 -29.45
N ASN A 291 4.31 5.93 -30.26
CA ASN A 291 3.99 7.36 -30.21
C ASN A 291 2.88 7.66 -29.18
N GLN A 292 2.38 6.63 -28.48
CA GLN A 292 1.37 6.72 -27.44
C GLN A 292 0.11 7.45 -27.93
N THR A 293 -0.28 7.15 -29.17
CA THR A 293 -1.42 7.77 -29.85
C THR A 293 -2.26 6.68 -30.51
N ASP A 294 -3.57 6.69 -30.22
CA ASP A 294 -4.48 5.72 -30.81
C ASP A 294 -4.80 6.09 -32.27
N GLU A 295 -3.92 5.65 -33.17
CA GLU A 295 -4.06 5.83 -34.62
C GLU A 295 -4.90 4.73 -35.27
N ASN A 296 -5.27 4.94 -36.54
CA ASN A 296 -5.98 3.96 -37.36
C ASN A 296 -5.33 2.57 -37.31
N GLU A 297 -4.02 2.50 -37.53
CA GLU A 297 -3.27 1.23 -37.53
C GLU A 297 -1.94 1.29 -36.76
N GLY A 298 -1.36 2.48 -36.55
CA GLY A 298 -0.01 2.63 -36.00
C GLY A 298 1.07 2.21 -37.01
N TYR A 299 1.98 1.33 -36.58
CA TYR A 299 2.97 0.72 -37.47
C TYR A 299 2.32 -0.28 -38.42
N CYS A 300 2.78 -0.31 -39.68
CA CYS A 300 2.41 -1.31 -40.67
C CYS A 300 3.67 -1.91 -41.30
N SER A 301 3.76 -3.24 -41.34
CA SER A 301 4.84 -3.95 -42.03
C SER A 301 4.82 -3.67 -43.53
N THR A 302 5.94 -3.90 -44.21
CA THR A 302 5.99 -3.87 -45.68
C THR A 302 4.87 -4.71 -46.29
N ASN A 303 4.31 -4.23 -47.41
CA ASN A 303 3.25 -4.93 -48.13
C ASN A 303 3.73 -6.31 -48.62
N SER A 304 2.81 -7.27 -48.64
CA SER A 304 3.06 -8.68 -48.96
C SER A 304 4.16 -9.31 -48.10
N SER A 305 4.25 -8.94 -46.81
CA SER A 305 5.23 -9.53 -45.86
C SER A 305 4.99 -11.01 -45.56
N GLY A 306 3.94 -11.62 -46.13
CA GLY A 306 3.56 -13.01 -45.86
C GLY A 306 3.06 -13.23 -44.44
N GLY A 307 2.68 -12.16 -43.72
CA GLY A 307 2.30 -12.23 -42.31
C GLY A 307 3.46 -12.55 -41.38
N VAL A 308 4.72 -12.30 -41.80
CA VAL A 308 5.92 -12.46 -40.96
C VAL A 308 6.68 -11.14 -40.83
N GLY A 309 7.27 -10.91 -39.65
CA GLY A 309 8.02 -9.68 -39.42
C GLY A 309 8.38 -9.47 -37.97
N PHE A 310 9.05 -8.36 -37.69
CA PHE A 310 9.29 -7.92 -36.33
C PHE A 310 9.17 -6.41 -36.20
N LEU A 311 8.88 -5.98 -34.99
CA LEU A 311 8.83 -4.59 -34.55
C LEU A 311 9.47 -4.55 -33.17
N GLY A 312 10.34 -3.60 -32.92
CA GLY A 312 11.08 -3.53 -31.67
C GLY A 312 11.59 -2.14 -31.34
N TYR A 313 12.23 -2.10 -30.17
CA TYR A 313 12.78 -0.88 -29.63
C TYR A 313 14.16 -1.14 -29.02
N LYS A 314 15.11 -0.25 -29.30
CA LYS A 314 16.45 -0.22 -28.73
C LYS A 314 16.55 0.88 -27.70
N PHE A 315 16.86 0.49 -26.47
CA PHE A 315 17.12 1.41 -25.37
C PHE A 315 18.55 1.93 -25.41
N THR A 316 18.77 3.13 -24.85
CA THR A 316 20.11 3.73 -24.67
C THR A 316 20.90 3.08 -23.54
N ALA A 317 20.22 2.38 -22.63
CA ALA A 317 20.80 1.55 -21.58
C ALA A 317 20.00 0.25 -21.44
N PRO A 318 20.62 -0.87 -21.04
CA PRO A 318 19.91 -2.14 -20.87
C PRO A 318 18.72 -2.01 -19.91
N LYS A 319 17.58 -2.58 -20.30
CA LYS A 319 16.34 -2.61 -19.51
C LYS A 319 15.95 -4.05 -19.18
N ILE A 320 15.31 -4.29 -18.03
CA ILE A 320 14.69 -5.58 -17.73
C ILE A 320 13.19 -5.43 -17.95
N ILE A 321 12.68 -5.89 -19.10
CA ILE A 321 11.24 -5.87 -19.36
C ILE A 321 10.60 -7.09 -18.71
N ALA A 322 9.53 -6.86 -17.94
CA ALA A 322 8.77 -7.91 -17.24
C ALA A 322 7.29 -7.98 -17.64
N LYS A 323 6.84 -7.04 -18.48
CA LYS A 323 5.50 -7.03 -19.06
C LYS A 323 5.55 -6.27 -20.38
N TYR A 324 4.79 -6.73 -21.36
CA TYR A 324 4.55 -5.99 -22.59
C TYR A 324 3.06 -5.98 -22.95
N VAL A 325 2.67 -5.02 -23.77
CA VAL A 325 1.30 -4.88 -24.26
C VAL A 325 1.33 -4.72 -25.76
N VAL A 326 0.42 -5.44 -26.43
CA VAL A 326 0.13 -5.25 -27.85
C VAL A 326 -1.30 -4.70 -27.96
N ARG A 327 -1.43 -3.51 -28.54
CA ARG A 327 -2.71 -2.85 -28.81
C ARG A 327 -2.96 -2.81 -30.31
N ASN A 328 -4.21 -2.94 -30.71
CA ASN A 328 -4.65 -2.64 -32.07
C ASN A 328 -5.06 -1.18 -32.25
N GLY A 329 -4.98 -0.68 -33.48
CA GLY A 329 -5.45 0.68 -33.80
C GLY A 329 -6.97 0.84 -33.75
N THR A 330 -7.46 1.98 -34.25
CA THR A 330 -8.89 2.30 -34.30
C THR A 330 -9.64 1.59 -35.43
N LEU A 331 -8.94 1.07 -36.44
CA LEU A 331 -9.57 0.30 -37.52
C LEU A 331 -10.02 -1.09 -37.06
N THR A 332 -11.14 -1.55 -37.62
CA THR A 332 -11.74 -2.86 -37.37
C THR A 332 -11.16 -3.99 -38.24
N SER A 333 -9.93 -3.80 -38.78
CA SER A 333 -9.24 -4.79 -39.60
C SER A 333 -8.35 -5.73 -38.75
N PHE A 334 -8.97 -6.53 -37.89
CA PHE A 334 -8.24 -7.36 -36.92
C PHE A 334 -7.41 -8.48 -37.57
N LYS A 335 -7.67 -8.83 -38.83
CA LYS A 335 -6.89 -9.83 -39.58
C LYS A 335 -5.44 -9.39 -39.83
N ARG A 336 -5.15 -8.09 -39.76
CA ARG A 336 -3.80 -7.54 -39.91
C ARG A 336 -2.98 -7.59 -38.62
N LEU A 337 -3.55 -7.97 -37.48
CA LEU A 337 -2.80 -8.02 -36.23
C LEU A 337 -1.95 -9.30 -36.15
N PRO A 338 -0.79 -9.27 -35.46
CA PRO A 338 -0.02 -10.47 -35.18
C PRO A 338 -0.88 -11.54 -34.50
N ARG A 339 -0.71 -12.80 -34.88
CA ARG A 339 -1.45 -13.94 -34.30
C ARG A 339 -0.54 -14.88 -33.52
N ASN A 340 0.66 -15.10 -34.05
CA ASN A 340 1.69 -15.93 -33.43
C ASN A 340 2.99 -15.13 -33.39
N TRP A 341 3.63 -15.05 -32.24
CA TRP A 341 4.90 -14.36 -32.09
C TRP A 341 5.72 -14.87 -30.91
N THR A 342 6.99 -14.52 -30.94
CA THR A 342 7.88 -14.52 -29.79
C THR A 342 8.17 -13.08 -29.37
N PHE A 343 8.22 -12.83 -28.07
CA PHE A 343 8.80 -11.61 -27.53
C PHE A 343 10.24 -11.91 -27.12
N GLU A 344 11.18 -11.14 -27.63
CA GLU A 344 12.61 -11.50 -27.60
C GLU A 344 13.47 -10.35 -27.13
N GLY A 345 14.60 -10.65 -26.48
CA GLY A 345 15.61 -9.71 -26.04
C GLY A 345 16.99 -9.98 -26.64
N SER A 346 17.77 -8.93 -26.95
CA SER A 346 19.15 -9.04 -27.43
C SER A 346 20.07 -7.96 -26.86
N ASN A 347 21.34 -8.32 -26.66
CA ASN A 347 22.42 -7.42 -26.25
C ASN A 347 23.48 -7.18 -27.34
N ASN A 348 23.43 -7.93 -28.44
CA ASN A 348 24.43 -7.88 -29.52
C ASN A 348 23.81 -7.70 -30.91
N SER A 349 22.50 -7.55 -31.03
CA SER A 349 21.89 -7.06 -32.28
C SER A 349 22.17 -5.56 -32.46
N THR A 350 22.31 -5.14 -33.70
CA THR A 350 22.46 -3.73 -34.08
C THR A 350 21.21 -3.17 -34.74
N ASN A 351 20.47 -3.99 -35.50
CA ASN A 351 19.38 -3.55 -36.39
C ASN A 351 18.12 -4.42 -36.33
N GLY A 352 18.07 -5.43 -35.45
CA GLY A 352 16.94 -6.35 -35.38
C GLY A 352 17.00 -7.53 -36.35
N LEU A 353 17.96 -7.61 -37.27
CA LEU A 353 18.15 -8.74 -38.20
C LEU A 353 19.33 -9.64 -37.81
N ASP A 354 20.26 -9.11 -37.03
CA ASP A 354 21.51 -9.73 -36.63
C ASP A 354 21.53 -10.11 -35.13
N GLY A 355 22.68 -10.63 -34.69
CA GLY A 355 22.93 -10.97 -33.30
C GLY A 355 22.16 -12.20 -32.83
N THR A 356 22.18 -12.40 -31.51
CA THR A 356 21.49 -13.49 -30.82
C THR A 356 20.30 -12.95 -30.05
N TRP A 357 19.14 -13.57 -30.24
CA TRP A 357 17.88 -13.19 -29.60
C TRP A 357 17.41 -14.28 -28.65
N GLU A 358 17.22 -13.93 -27.38
CA GLU A 358 16.66 -14.82 -26.38
C GLU A 358 15.14 -14.70 -26.37
N VAL A 359 14.43 -15.82 -26.49
CA VAL A 359 12.97 -15.86 -26.42
C VAL A 359 12.54 -15.72 -24.96
N LEU A 360 11.80 -14.65 -24.66
CA LEU A 360 11.31 -14.33 -23.32
C LEU A 360 9.84 -14.73 -23.14
N ASP A 361 9.08 -14.77 -24.23
CA ASP A 361 7.69 -15.23 -24.27
C ASP A 361 7.32 -15.77 -25.65
N ARG A 362 6.32 -16.65 -25.69
CA ARG A 362 5.78 -17.24 -26.92
C ARG A 362 4.25 -17.23 -26.87
N GLN A 363 3.66 -16.50 -27.82
CA GLN A 363 2.22 -16.40 -27.96
C GLN A 363 1.75 -17.04 -29.26
N SER A 364 0.54 -17.60 -29.22
CA SER A 364 -0.11 -18.20 -30.39
C SER A 364 -1.60 -17.96 -30.37
N LYS A 365 -2.22 -17.97 -31.56
CA LYS A 365 -3.67 -17.87 -31.75
C LYS A 365 -4.31 -16.61 -31.12
N GLN A 366 -3.56 -15.52 -31.06
CA GLN A 366 -4.05 -14.27 -30.48
C GLN A 366 -4.98 -13.56 -31.48
N THR A 367 -6.14 -13.11 -31.00
CA THR A 367 -7.17 -12.42 -31.79
C THR A 367 -7.72 -11.18 -31.09
N TRP A 368 -8.09 -10.16 -31.85
CA TRP A 368 -8.81 -8.97 -31.37
C TRP A 368 -10.19 -8.92 -32.02
N ASN A 369 -11.15 -8.32 -31.31
CA ASN A 369 -12.55 -8.20 -31.75
C ASN A 369 -13.09 -6.77 -31.61
N THR A 370 -12.38 -5.88 -30.92
CA THR A 370 -12.74 -4.47 -30.71
C THR A 370 -11.54 -3.57 -30.96
N PRO A 371 -11.73 -2.33 -31.43
CA PRO A 371 -10.66 -1.33 -31.58
C PRO A 371 -10.03 -0.95 -30.23
N ILE A 372 -8.80 -0.43 -30.24
CA ILE A 372 -8.11 0.15 -29.07
C ILE A 372 -8.13 -0.79 -27.85
N THR A 373 -7.81 -2.06 -28.07
CA THR A 373 -7.87 -3.11 -27.05
C THR A 373 -6.47 -3.62 -26.74
N ASP A 374 -6.07 -3.45 -25.49
CA ASP A 374 -4.80 -3.94 -24.97
C ASP A 374 -4.87 -5.45 -24.72
N LYS A 375 -3.87 -6.18 -25.24
CA LYS A 375 -3.51 -7.49 -24.70
C LYS A 375 -2.25 -7.38 -23.87
N VAL A 376 -2.37 -7.76 -22.61
CA VAL A 376 -1.32 -7.65 -21.60
C VAL A 376 -0.65 -9.00 -21.41
N PHE A 377 0.68 -9.02 -21.48
CA PHE A 377 1.48 -10.23 -21.32
C PHE A 377 2.55 -9.99 -20.25
N GLU A 378 2.46 -10.73 -19.15
CA GLU A 378 3.48 -10.73 -18.10
C GLU A 378 4.52 -11.82 -18.35
N ILE A 379 5.79 -11.50 -18.14
CA ILE A 379 6.91 -12.40 -18.40
C ILE A 379 7.83 -12.47 -17.16
N ASP A 380 8.48 -13.61 -16.96
CA ASP A 380 9.42 -13.86 -15.85
C ASP A 380 10.88 -13.65 -16.25
N ASN A 381 11.10 -12.60 -17.04
CA ASN A 381 12.43 -12.16 -17.42
C ASN A 381 13.11 -11.39 -16.27
N ILE A 382 14.35 -11.78 -15.98
CA ILE A 382 15.23 -11.13 -15.00
C ILE A 382 16.54 -10.64 -15.63
N LYS A 383 16.71 -10.86 -16.94
CA LYS A 383 17.88 -10.44 -17.69
C LYS A 383 17.62 -9.08 -18.32
N SER A 384 18.64 -8.23 -18.31
CA SER A 384 18.59 -6.93 -18.98
C SER A 384 19.03 -7.06 -20.43
N PHE A 385 18.29 -6.44 -21.34
CA PHE A 385 18.62 -6.38 -22.77
C PHE A 385 18.60 -4.93 -23.26
N ASN A 386 19.47 -4.63 -24.24
CA ASN A 386 19.47 -3.34 -24.95
C ASN A 386 18.34 -3.24 -25.96
N MET A 387 17.95 -4.36 -26.58
CA MET A 387 16.94 -4.39 -27.63
C MET A 387 15.88 -5.43 -27.30
N TYR A 388 14.64 -5.07 -27.58
CA TYR A 388 13.48 -5.96 -27.48
C TYR A 388 12.69 -5.91 -28.77
N ARG A 389 12.14 -7.05 -29.20
CA ARG A 389 11.24 -7.11 -30.35
C ARG A 389 10.10 -8.08 -30.16
N LEU A 390 8.97 -7.74 -30.77
CA LEU A 390 7.90 -8.67 -31.10
C LEU A 390 8.22 -9.26 -32.47
N ASN A 391 8.52 -10.56 -32.53
CA ASN A 391 8.85 -11.28 -33.75
C ASN A 391 7.71 -12.22 -34.12
N TRP A 392 6.86 -11.84 -35.07
CA TRP A 392 5.68 -12.60 -35.45
C TRP A 392 5.94 -13.49 -36.66
N THR A 393 5.34 -14.68 -36.61
CA THR A 393 5.43 -15.69 -37.67
C THR A 393 4.10 -15.91 -38.39
N ALA A 394 3.03 -15.24 -37.94
CA ALA A 394 1.72 -15.22 -38.59
C ALA A 394 0.92 -14.01 -38.11
N ASN A 395 0.05 -13.47 -38.98
CA ASN A 395 -1.01 -12.52 -38.64
C ASN A 395 -2.39 -13.20 -38.61
N GLY A 396 -3.46 -12.42 -38.43
CA GLY A 396 -4.85 -12.89 -38.43
C GLY A 396 -5.42 -13.29 -39.79
N GLY A 397 -4.59 -13.47 -40.83
CA GLY A 397 -4.99 -13.93 -42.16
C GLY A 397 -5.10 -12.84 -43.22
N ALA A 398 -4.57 -11.65 -42.97
CA ALA A 398 -4.44 -10.61 -43.99
C ALA A 398 -3.26 -10.91 -44.94
N THR A 399 -3.45 -10.69 -46.24
CA THR A 399 -2.44 -10.98 -47.29
C THR A 399 -1.58 -9.78 -47.66
N ASP A 400 -1.94 -8.60 -47.20
CA ASP A 400 -1.26 -7.34 -47.46
C ASP A 400 -0.15 -7.10 -46.43
N TYR A 401 -0.46 -6.60 -45.24
CA TYR A 401 0.51 -6.25 -44.22
C TYR A 401 0.04 -6.64 -42.82
N THR A 402 0.98 -6.58 -41.87
CA THR A 402 0.67 -6.72 -40.44
C THR A 402 0.74 -5.35 -39.79
N SER A 403 -0.24 -4.99 -38.96
CA SER A 403 -0.27 -3.72 -38.23
C SER A 403 -0.21 -3.92 -36.72
N ILE A 404 0.34 -2.93 -36.02
CA ILE A 404 0.38 -2.87 -34.55
C ILE A 404 0.11 -1.41 -34.16
N GLY A 405 -0.98 -1.20 -33.41
CA GLY A 405 -1.37 0.12 -32.93
C GLY A 405 -0.40 0.65 -31.88
N GLU A 406 -0.16 -0.12 -30.82
CA GLU A 406 0.86 0.21 -29.81
C GLU A 406 1.60 -1.05 -29.35
N LEU A 407 2.91 -0.91 -29.12
CA LEU A 407 3.76 -1.88 -28.43
C LEU A 407 4.36 -1.23 -27.19
N LYS A 408 3.83 -1.57 -26.02
CA LYS A 408 4.29 -0.99 -24.76
C LYS A 408 5.14 -2.00 -24.00
N MET A 409 6.19 -1.51 -23.34
CA MET A 409 7.11 -2.36 -22.57
C MET A 409 7.28 -1.79 -21.18
N PHE A 410 7.19 -2.62 -20.15
CA PHE A 410 7.18 -2.18 -18.76
C PHE A 410 8.35 -2.80 -18.00
N GLU A 411 9.11 -1.96 -17.33
CA GLU A 411 10.36 -2.32 -16.66
C GLU A 411 10.10 -2.99 -15.31
N LEU A 412 10.89 -4.01 -14.98
CA LEU A 412 10.98 -4.58 -13.65
C LEU A 412 11.71 -3.61 -12.73
N LEU A 413 10.99 -3.02 -11.78
CA LEU A 413 11.52 -2.05 -10.82
C LEU A 413 12.11 -2.75 -9.58
N SER A 414 11.58 -3.91 -9.20
CA SER A 414 12.15 -4.72 -8.11
C SER A 414 12.02 -6.20 -8.38
N PHE A 415 13.10 -6.93 -8.10
CA PHE A 415 13.09 -8.38 -8.16
C PHE A 415 12.26 -8.97 -7.02
N PRO A 416 11.46 -10.02 -7.30
CA PRO A 416 10.93 -10.85 -6.24
C PRO A 416 12.10 -11.52 -5.52
N SER A 417 12.28 -11.21 -4.23
CA SER A 417 13.46 -11.62 -3.46
C SER A 417 13.04 -12.38 -2.20
N LEU A 418 13.78 -13.42 -1.85
CA LEU A 418 13.78 -14.02 -0.51
C LEU A 418 14.80 -13.28 0.35
N ILE A 419 14.36 -12.79 1.50
CA ILE A 419 15.22 -12.17 2.51
C ILE A 419 15.30 -13.11 3.70
N GLU A 420 16.51 -13.55 4.03
CA GLU A 420 16.82 -14.29 5.26
C GLU A 420 17.37 -13.32 6.29
N ILE A 421 16.80 -13.37 7.49
CA ILE A 421 17.03 -12.42 8.57
C ILE A 421 17.47 -13.23 9.82
N PRO A 422 18.50 -12.79 10.55
CA PRO A 422 19.07 -13.55 11.65
C PRO A 422 18.25 -13.42 12.95
N ASP A 423 17.43 -12.38 13.08
CA ASP A 423 16.65 -12.09 14.27
C ASP A 423 15.24 -11.57 13.93
N SER A 424 14.33 -11.63 14.89
CA SER A 424 12.95 -11.13 14.78
C SER A 424 12.71 -9.90 15.64
N ASN A 425 13.73 -9.06 15.83
CA ASN A 425 13.55 -7.82 16.58
C ASN A 425 12.74 -6.80 15.76
N GLU A 426 12.27 -5.76 16.43
CA GLU A 426 11.43 -4.73 15.82
C GLU A 426 12.11 -4.06 14.61
N LEU A 427 13.42 -3.76 14.70
CA LEU A 427 14.16 -3.15 13.59
C LEU A 427 14.14 -4.03 12.34
N SER A 428 14.34 -5.35 12.51
CA SER A 428 14.26 -6.33 11.43
C SER A 428 12.86 -6.41 10.84
N PHE A 429 11.82 -6.38 11.68
CA PHE A 429 10.43 -6.36 11.25
C PHE A 429 10.09 -5.11 10.45
N GLN A 430 10.50 -3.93 10.94
CA GLN A 430 10.30 -2.66 10.26
C GLN A 430 11.07 -2.56 8.94
N LYS A 431 12.30 -3.06 8.89
CA LYS A 431 13.15 -2.93 7.70
C LYS A 431 12.86 -3.97 6.62
N TYR A 432 12.59 -5.20 7.03
CA TYR A 432 12.54 -6.35 6.12
C TYR A 432 11.20 -7.07 6.09
N GLY A 433 10.27 -6.81 7.02
CA GLY A 433 8.99 -7.51 7.07
C GLY A 433 8.11 -7.30 5.82
N MET A 434 7.39 -8.36 5.43
CA MET A 434 6.47 -8.35 4.29
C MET A 434 5.20 -7.60 4.64
N ASN A 435 4.68 -6.83 3.70
CA ASN A 435 3.38 -6.19 3.89
C ASN A 435 2.26 -7.23 3.79
N PHE A 436 1.41 -7.31 4.80
CA PHE A 436 0.23 -8.17 4.84
C PHE A 436 -1.01 -7.36 4.47
N ASP A 437 -0.99 -6.80 3.26
CA ASP A 437 -2.11 -6.11 2.63
C ASP A 437 -2.83 -6.97 1.58
N SER A 438 -2.32 -8.18 1.34
CA SER A 438 -2.84 -9.13 0.35
C SER A 438 -2.51 -10.57 0.75
N THR A 439 -3.12 -11.54 0.07
CA THR A 439 -2.85 -12.97 0.28
C THR A 439 -1.37 -13.25 0.04
N LEU A 440 -0.71 -13.85 1.02
CA LEU A 440 0.71 -14.20 0.93
C LEU A 440 0.92 -15.24 -0.19
N ASN A 441 1.46 -14.79 -1.33
CA ASN A 441 1.76 -15.66 -2.47
C ASN A 441 3.21 -16.15 -2.42
N LEU A 442 3.40 -17.33 -1.84
CA LEU A 442 4.68 -18.05 -1.80
C LEU A 442 4.94 -18.92 -3.05
N SER A 443 4.00 -18.94 -4.00
CA SER A 443 4.06 -19.73 -5.22
C SER A 443 4.95 -19.09 -6.29
N ASN A 444 5.15 -17.77 -6.19
CA ASN A 444 5.93 -17.01 -7.17
C ASN A 444 7.42 -17.38 -7.11
N ARG A 445 8.05 -17.48 -8.28
CA ARG A 445 9.49 -17.73 -8.37
C ARG A 445 10.27 -16.55 -7.76
N LEU A 446 11.00 -16.80 -6.69
CA LEU A 446 11.92 -15.83 -6.07
C LEU A 446 13.28 -15.93 -6.78
N ASN A 447 13.69 -14.84 -7.44
CA ASN A 447 14.85 -14.84 -8.33
C ASN A 447 16.10 -14.24 -7.68
N LYS A 448 15.99 -13.77 -6.44
CA LYS A 448 17.08 -13.17 -5.68
C LYS A 448 17.02 -13.64 -4.23
N ARG A 449 18.16 -14.03 -3.68
CA ARG A 449 18.33 -14.32 -2.26
C ARG A 449 19.15 -13.20 -1.62
N ILE A 450 18.70 -12.71 -0.48
CA ILE A 450 19.38 -11.70 0.34
C ILE A 450 19.57 -12.32 1.72
N ASP A 451 20.80 -12.60 2.11
CA ASP A 451 21.15 -13.04 3.46
C ASP A 451 21.63 -11.83 4.26
N ILE A 452 20.95 -11.51 5.36
CA ILE A 452 21.30 -10.38 6.23
C ILE A 452 22.14 -10.88 7.40
N GLN A 453 23.22 -10.17 7.70
CA GLN A 453 24.02 -10.38 8.91
C GLN A 453 24.14 -9.05 9.66
N SER A 454 23.70 -9.04 10.92
CA SER A 454 23.72 -7.86 11.80
C SER A 454 24.75 -7.97 12.92
N SER A 455 25.30 -9.16 13.14
CA SER A 455 26.31 -9.42 14.17
C SER A 455 27.57 -8.60 13.90
N ASN A 456 28.04 -7.93 14.95
CA ASN A 456 29.27 -7.16 14.93
C ASN A 456 30.05 -7.36 16.23
N VAL A 457 31.35 -7.19 16.16
CA VAL A 457 32.26 -7.25 17.30
C VAL A 457 32.97 -5.91 17.41
N SER A 458 33.11 -5.37 18.63
CA SER A 458 33.85 -4.13 18.86
C SER A 458 35.33 -4.30 18.47
N PHE A 459 35.88 -3.31 17.78
CA PHE A 459 37.29 -3.27 17.40
C PHE A 459 37.82 -1.84 17.59
N GLY A 460 38.44 -1.59 18.75
CA GLY A 460 38.83 -0.24 19.16
C GLY A 460 37.61 0.69 19.25
N ALA A 461 37.68 1.85 18.60
CA ALA A 461 36.55 2.78 18.47
C ALA A 461 35.53 2.38 17.38
N GLY A 462 35.77 1.28 16.66
CA GLY A 462 34.95 0.80 15.54
C GLY A 462 34.29 -0.55 15.78
N LYS A 463 33.79 -1.14 14.69
CA LYS A 463 33.11 -2.44 14.66
C LYS A 463 33.62 -3.27 13.50
N THR A 464 33.76 -4.58 13.72
CA THR A 464 34.01 -5.57 12.68
C THR A 464 32.72 -6.31 12.35
N PHE A 465 32.45 -6.48 11.06
CA PHE A 465 31.34 -7.27 10.52
C PHE A 465 31.90 -8.48 9.78
N THR A 466 31.35 -9.67 10.03
CA THR A 466 31.79 -10.90 9.36
C THR A 466 30.59 -11.53 8.66
N HIS A 467 30.77 -11.93 7.40
CA HIS A 467 29.76 -12.65 6.62
C HIS A 467 30.44 -13.81 5.90
N VAL A 468 29.99 -15.03 6.17
CA VAL A 468 30.52 -16.25 5.53
C VAL A 468 29.71 -16.55 4.27
N ILE A 469 30.40 -16.77 3.15
CA ILE A 469 29.79 -17.14 1.86
C ILE A 469 30.26 -18.55 1.50
N ASP A 470 29.32 -19.45 1.24
CA ASP A 470 29.62 -20.79 0.72
C ASP A 470 30.03 -20.71 -0.75
N MET A 471 31.34 -20.73 -0.99
CA MET A 471 31.94 -20.63 -2.32
C MET A 471 31.74 -21.88 -3.19
N ASN A 472 31.30 -23.01 -2.62
CA ASN A 472 30.94 -24.20 -3.39
C ASN A 472 29.55 -24.04 -4.04
N ARG A 473 28.70 -23.16 -3.49
CA ARG A 473 27.36 -22.87 -4.00
C ARG A 473 27.29 -21.54 -4.74
N TYR A 474 28.11 -20.56 -4.37
CA TYR A 474 28.00 -19.19 -4.86
C TYR A 474 29.35 -18.66 -5.34
N ARG A 475 29.31 -17.88 -6.43
CA ARG A 475 30.44 -17.10 -6.90
C ARG A 475 30.31 -15.65 -6.43
N VAL A 476 31.38 -15.11 -5.84
CA VAL A 476 31.46 -13.67 -5.52
C VAL A 476 31.87 -12.90 -6.77
N ASN A 477 30.98 -12.06 -7.28
CA ASN A 477 31.25 -11.23 -8.45
C ASN A 477 31.80 -9.84 -8.09
N SER A 478 31.33 -9.26 -6.98
CA SER A 478 31.73 -7.93 -6.53
C SER A 478 31.48 -7.78 -5.02
N ILE A 479 32.28 -6.94 -4.37
CA ILE A 479 32.07 -6.50 -2.98
C ILE A 479 31.94 -4.98 -3.03
N THR A 480 30.84 -4.46 -2.49
CA THR A 480 30.53 -3.03 -2.51
C THR A 480 30.38 -2.53 -1.08
N PHE A 481 31.15 -1.50 -0.73
CA PHE A 481 31.03 -0.81 0.56
C PHE A 481 30.16 0.43 0.37
N ASN A 482 28.94 0.40 0.90
CA ASN A 482 28.09 1.59 0.93
C ASN A 482 28.42 2.37 2.21
N LYS A 483 28.93 3.60 2.07
CA LYS A 483 29.01 4.52 3.22
C LYS A 483 27.58 4.90 3.59
N GLY A 484 27.15 4.54 4.80
CA GLY A 484 25.92 5.08 5.37
C GLY A 484 26.07 6.60 5.49
N GLY A 485 25.13 7.34 4.91
CA GLY A 485 25.03 8.79 5.07
C GLY A 485 24.50 9.19 6.43
#